data_AF-A0A2H3IV25-F1
#
_entry.id   AF-A0A2H3IV25-F1
#
_cell.length_a   1.000
_cell.length_b   1.000
_cell.length_c   1.000
_cell.angle_alpha   90.00
_cell.angle_beta   90.00
_cell.angle_gamma   90.00
#
_symmetry.space_group_name_H-M   'P 1'
#
loop_
_entity.id
_entity.type
_entity.pdbx_description
1 polymer ?
#
loop_
_entity_poly.entity_id
_entity_poly.type
_entity_poly.pdbx_seq_one_letter_code
_entity_poly.pdbx_strand_id
1 'polypeptide(L)'
;MADASGAEILQQMNEPDESRAIMKKKEKQALKHELFMKRLESTRSPYSRSQKRKLEREAKEKIGGGMDDMKAAILAMEDDTPQAEPDGTTTQPKPRTKPGQIGEGKAAPLNKKQRKRALQIERMRMPMILSTPEFSSNPFQTIRTHAQNTLVKHVPPQ
;
A
#
# COMPACT_ATOMS: atom_id res chain seq x y z
N MET A 1 -8.56 24.67 -17.98
CA MET A 1 -7.27 25.15 -17.43
C MET A 1 -6.25 24.93 -18.52
N ALA A 2 -5.62 25.99 -19.00
CA ALA A 2 -4.79 25.97 -20.21
C ALA A 2 -3.52 25.12 -19.99
N ASP A 3 -3.24 24.23 -20.94
CA ASP A 3 -1.98 23.49 -21.02
C ASP A 3 -0.84 24.49 -21.29
N ALA A 4 -0.07 24.83 -20.24
CA ALA A 4 1.13 25.63 -20.38
C ALA A 4 2.11 24.91 -21.32
N SER A 5 2.57 25.62 -22.35
CA SER A 5 3.49 25.06 -23.34
C SER A 5 4.80 24.66 -22.65
N GLY A 6 5.39 23.53 -23.04
CA GLY A 6 6.65 23.06 -22.45
C GLY A 6 7.82 24.07 -22.56
N ALA A 7 7.74 25.01 -23.51
CA ALA A 7 8.67 26.12 -23.63
C ALA A 7 8.51 27.16 -22.50
N GLU A 8 7.28 27.38 -22.05
CA GLU A 8 6.94 28.31 -20.97
C GLU A 8 7.46 27.80 -19.62
N ILE A 9 7.34 26.48 -19.38
CA ILE A 9 7.90 25.81 -18.19
C ILE A 9 9.44 25.90 -18.18
N LEU A 10 10.09 25.71 -19.33
CA LEU A 10 11.54 25.81 -19.46
C LEU A 10 12.04 27.25 -19.26
N GLN A 11 11.27 28.26 -19.70
CA GLN A 11 11.57 29.66 -19.40
C GLN A 11 11.38 29.98 -17.92
N GLN A 12 10.33 29.47 -17.28
CA GLN A 12 10.07 29.67 -15.84
C GLN A 12 11.17 29.06 -14.95
N MET A 13 11.80 27.96 -15.38
CA MET A 13 12.94 27.36 -14.68
C MET A 13 14.26 28.09 -14.92
N ASN A 14 14.35 28.89 -15.99
CA ASN A 14 15.55 29.62 -16.39
C ASN A 14 15.49 31.10 -16.02
N GLU A 15 14.36 31.59 -15.48
CA GLU A 15 14.33 32.85 -14.77
C GLU A 15 15.22 32.73 -13.52
N PRO A 16 16.24 33.60 -13.38
CA PRO A 16 17.00 33.64 -12.16
C PRO A 16 16.05 34.13 -11.06
N ASP A 17 15.70 33.25 -10.13
CA ASP A 17 15.24 33.66 -8.80
C ASP A 17 16.18 34.78 -8.33
N GLU A 18 15.76 36.05 -8.38
CA GLU A 18 16.61 37.21 -8.09
C GLU A 18 17.20 37.15 -6.66
N SER A 19 16.64 36.28 -5.81
CA SER A 19 17.13 35.94 -4.48
C SER A 19 18.44 35.12 -4.45
N ARG A 20 18.84 34.44 -5.53
CA ARG A 20 20.08 33.64 -5.57
C ARG A 20 21.33 34.46 -5.91
N ALA A 21 21.15 35.66 -6.45
CA ALA A 21 22.20 36.42 -7.12
C ALA A 21 23.11 37.26 -6.19
N ILE A 22 22.77 37.50 -4.91
CA ILE A 22 23.56 38.40 -4.04
C ILE A 22 23.98 37.74 -2.71
N MET A 23 23.90 36.41 -2.61
CA MET A 23 24.29 35.73 -1.37
C MET A 23 25.82 35.60 -1.30
N LYS A 24 26.44 36.24 -0.29
CA LYS A 24 27.89 36.12 -0.03
C LYS A 24 28.23 34.64 0.20
N LYS A 25 29.45 34.21 -0.17
CA LYS A 25 29.88 32.81 -0.02
C LYS A 25 29.67 32.28 1.41
N LYS A 26 29.84 33.14 2.42
CA LYS A 26 29.56 32.84 3.84
C LYS A 26 28.08 32.56 4.10
N GLU A 27 27.17 33.35 3.55
CA GLU A 27 25.71 33.15 3.69
C GLU A 27 25.27 31.85 3.00
N LYS A 28 25.82 31.55 1.81
CA LYS A 28 25.57 30.27 1.13
C LYS A 28 26.05 29.07 1.96
N GLN A 29 27.21 29.19 2.62
CA GLN A 29 27.74 28.13 3.47
C GLN A 29 26.91 27.96 4.76
N ALA A 30 26.49 29.06 5.38
CA ALA A 30 25.60 29.05 6.54
C ALA A 30 24.26 28.39 6.21
N LEU A 31 23.62 28.77 5.10
CA LEU A 31 22.38 28.14 4.66
C LEU A 31 22.55 26.65 4.36
N LYS A 32 23.64 26.26 3.71
CA LYS A 32 23.93 24.83 3.49
C LYS A 32 24.07 24.08 4.82
N HIS A 33 24.76 24.67 5.79
CA HIS A 33 24.94 24.08 7.11
C HIS A 33 23.60 23.97 7.86
N GLU A 34 22.79 25.03 7.87
CA GLU A 34 21.46 25.03 8.49
C GLU A 34 20.52 24.02 7.83
N LEU A 35 20.48 23.96 6.51
CA LEU A 35 19.68 22.97 5.78
C LEU A 35 20.15 21.55 6.07
N PHE A 36 21.46 21.33 6.22
CA PHE A 36 22.02 20.05 6.59
C PHE A 36 21.62 19.66 8.02
N MET A 37 21.68 20.58 8.98
CA MET A 37 21.24 20.33 10.36
C MET A 37 19.74 20.05 10.44
N LYS A 38 18.91 20.82 9.74
CA LYS A 38 17.46 20.54 9.61
C LYS A 38 17.19 19.17 8.98
N ARG A 39 18.00 18.75 8.02
CA ARG A 39 17.93 17.39 7.44
C ARG A 39 18.31 16.32 8.47
N LEU A 40 19.34 16.53 9.27
CA LEU A 40 19.72 15.59 10.33
C LEU A 40 18.64 15.52 11.42
N GLU A 41 18.09 16.66 11.84
CA GLU A 41 17.01 16.75 12.83
C GLU A 41 15.74 16.06 12.33
N SER A 42 15.33 16.28 11.08
CA SER A 42 14.19 15.58 10.48
C SER A 42 14.40 14.06 10.34
N THR A 43 15.65 13.60 10.15
CA THR A 43 15.95 12.16 10.18
C THR A 43 15.97 11.59 11.60
N ARG A 44 16.25 12.41 12.61
CA ARG A 44 16.21 12.08 14.03
C ARG A 44 14.80 12.28 14.57
N SER A 45 13.83 11.56 13.99
CA SER A 45 12.52 11.46 14.61
C SER A 45 12.69 10.89 16.03
N PRO A 46 12.14 11.52 17.07
CA PRO A 46 12.28 11.06 18.47
C PRO A 46 11.61 9.70 18.71
N TYR A 47 10.91 9.18 17.72
CA TYR A 47 10.17 7.95 17.78
C TYR A 47 10.83 6.87 16.93
N SER A 48 10.83 5.65 17.47
CA SER A 48 11.37 4.48 16.76
C SER A 48 10.66 4.26 15.42
N ARG A 49 11.33 3.59 14.47
CA ARG A 49 10.75 3.23 13.16
C ARG A 49 9.42 2.47 13.28
N SER A 50 9.25 1.71 14.37
CA SER A 50 7.99 1.02 14.70
C SER A 50 6.88 2.00 15.07
N GLN A 51 7.17 3.00 15.88
CA GLN A 51 6.21 4.00 16.35
C GLN A 51 5.80 4.95 15.23
N LYS A 52 6.72 5.32 14.32
CA LYS A 52 6.37 6.04 13.09
C LYS A 52 5.39 5.24 12.22
N ARG A 53 5.62 3.92 12.07
CA ARG A 53 4.69 3.03 11.35
C ARG A 53 3.33 2.93 12.03
N LYS A 54 3.29 2.94 13.38
CA LYS A 54 2.03 2.96 14.13
C LYS A 54 1.26 4.27 13.90
N LEU A 55 1.91 5.42 14.05
CA LEU A 55 1.30 6.73 13.77
C LEU A 55 0.81 6.84 12.32
N GLU A 56 1.59 6.36 11.35
CA GLU A 56 1.16 6.33 9.95
C GLU A 56 -0.01 5.36 9.71
N ARG A 57 -0.11 4.25 10.45
CA ARG A 57 -1.29 3.35 10.38
C ARG A 57 -2.49 4.01 11.02
N GLU A 58 -2.38 4.58 12.21
CA GLU A 58 -3.45 5.32 12.88
C GLU A 58 -3.93 6.50 12.04
N ALA A 59 -3.02 7.26 11.42
CA ALA A 59 -3.37 8.34 10.50
C ALA A 59 -4.08 7.82 9.24
N LYS A 60 -3.61 6.70 8.66
CA LYS A 60 -4.27 6.05 7.51
C LYS A 60 -5.59 5.40 7.87
N GLU A 61 -5.77 4.92 9.10
CA GLU A 61 -7.02 4.38 9.62
C GLU A 61 -8.01 5.51 9.90
N LYS A 62 -7.55 6.66 10.40
CA LYS A 62 -8.37 7.88 10.49
C LYS A 62 -8.83 8.36 9.12
N ILE A 63 -7.96 8.33 8.10
CA ILE A 63 -8.32 8.76 6.74
C ILE A 63 -9.12 7.69 5.97
N GLY A 64 -8.85 6.40 6.21
CA GLY A 64 -9.47 5.27 5.50
C GLY A 64 -10.68 4.65 6.19
N GLY A 65 -10.92 4.99 7.46
CA GLY A 65 -12.05 4.53 8.28
C GLY A 65 -12.86 5.66 8.92
N GLY A 66 -12.37 6.91 8.90
CA GLY A 66 -13.07 8.10 9.37
C GLY A 66 -13.63 8.90 8.21
N MET A 67 -14.56 8.32 7.45
CA MET A 67 -15.43 9.09 6.57
C MET A 67 -16.58 9.74 7.34
N ASP A 68 -16.66 9.64 8.67
CA ASP A 68 -17.80 10.19 9.42
C ASP A 68 -17.83 11.73 9.38
N ASP A 69 -16.67 12.40 9.42
CA ASP A 69 -16.59 13.85 9.22
C ASP A 69 -16.94 14.26 7.78
N MET A 70 -16.54 13.46 6.79
CA MET A 70 -16.93 13.67 5.39
C MET A 70 -18.41 13.35 5.17
N LYS A 71 -18.98 12.33 5.81
CA LYS A 71 -20.41 12.00 5.76
C LYS A 71 -21.23 13.11 6.43
N ALA A 72 -20.74 13.70 7.51
CA ALA A 72 -21.37 14.85 8.15
C ALA A 72 -21.33 16.09 7.25
N ALA A 73 -20.20 16.35 6.59
CA ALA A 73 -20.08 17.42 5.61
C ALA A 73 -20.91 17.16 4.33
N ILE A 74 -20.98 15.92 3.86
CA ILE A 74 -21.80 15.49 2.72
C ILE A 74 -23.28 15.62 3.07
N LEU A 75 -23.75 15.15 4.22
CA LEU A 75 -25.13 15.37 4.69
C LEU A 75 -25.51 16.85 4.79
N ALA A 76 -24.54 17.73 5.09
CA ALA A 76 -24.75 19.18 5.11
C ALA A 76 -24.72 19.83 3.71
N MET A 77 -24.21 19.13 2.69
CA MET A 77 -24.11 19.61 1.30
C MET A 77 -25.03 18.85 0.32
N GLU A 78 -25.66 17.74 0.73
CA GLU A 78 -26.49 16.86 -0.10
C GLU A 78 -27.84 17.48 -0.50
N ASP A 79 -28.11 18.74 -0.10
CA ASP A 79 -29.19 19.56 -0.65
C ASP A 79 -28.86 20.11 -2.06
N ASP A 80 -27.63 19.98 -2.60
CA ASP A 80 -27.29 20.47 -3.95
C ASP A 80 -26.34 19.53 -4.75
N THR A 81 -26.93 18.62 -5.56
CA THR A 81 -26.44 18.11 -6.88
C THR A 81 -25.33 17.02 -6.97
N PRO A 82 -25.21 16.26 -8.11
CA PRO A 82 -25.02 14.80 -8.10
C PRO A 82 -23.61 14.22 -8.41
N GLN A 83 -23.51 12.91 -8.13
CA GLN A 83 -22.44 11.89 -8.27
C GLN A 83 -21.40 12.01 -9.41
N ALA A 84 -20.13 11.70 -9.07
CA ALA A 84 -19.09 11.24 -10.00
C ALA A 84 -18.15 10.15 -9.39
N GLU A 85 -17.79 9.20 -10.24
CA GLU A 85 -17.05 7.92 -10.04
C GLU A 85 -15.57 8.05 -9.60
N PRO A 86 -14.95 7.04 -8.95
CA PRO A 86 -13.50 6.98 -8.74
C PRO A 86 -12.81 5.95 -9.65
N ASP A 87 -11.82 6.40 -10.42
CA ASP A 87 -10.92 5.56 -11.21
C ASP A 87 -9.45 5.76 -10.79
N GLY A 88 -8.63 4.69 -10.86
CA GLY A 88 -7.17 4.80 -10.73
C GLY A 88 -6.46 3.73 -9.88
N THR A 89 -6.17 2.57 -10.47
CA THR A 89 -5.18 1.61 -9.92
C THR A 89 -3.96 1.55 -10.82
N THR A 90 -2.81 2.06 -10.36
CA THR A 90 -1.53 2.02 -11.08
C THR A 90 -0.86 0.64 -10.93
N THR A 91 -0.69 -0.08 -12.04
CA THR A 91 -0.03 -1.39 -12.12
C THR A 91 1.43 -1.27 -12.59
N GLN A 92 2.38 -1.68 -11.74
CA GLN A 92 3.79 -1.90 -12.10
C GLN A 92 4.05 -3.40 -12.37
N PRO A 93 4.82 -3.79 -13.41
CA PRO A 93 5.09 -5.20 -13.73
C PRO A 93 6.18 -5.80 -12.82
N LYS A 94 5.93 -7.02 -12.32
CA LYS A 94 6.88 -7.78 -11.46
C LYS A 94 7.76 -8.73 -12.29
N PRO A 95 9.05 -8.91 -11.91
CA PRO A 95 9.98 -9.81 -12.59
C PRO A 95 9.59 -11.29 -12.41
N ARG A 96 9.81 -12.10 -13.46
CA ARG A 96 9.57 -13.55 -13.46
C ARG A 96 10.63 -14.26 -12.61
N THR A 97 10.20 -15.14 -11.70
CA THR A 97 11.08 -15.96 -10.86
C THR A 97 11.69 -17.12 -11.65
N LYS A 98 12.94 -17.49 -11.32
CA LYS A 98 13.66 -18.62 -11.92
C LYS A 98 13.12 -19.95 -11.36
N PRO A 99 13.17 -21.05 -12.13
CA PRO A 99 12.80 -22.36 -11.64
C PRO A 99 13.75 -22.82 -10.52
N GLY A 100 13.21 -23.42 -9.45
CA GLY A 100 13.89 -23.91 -8.25
C GLY A 100 13.92 -22.94 -7.05
N GLN A 101 13.35 -21.74 -7.17
CA GLN A 101 13.30 -20.77 -6.06
C GLN A 101 12.05 -21.00 -5.19
N ILE A 102 12.22 -21.15 -3.87
CA ILE A 102 11.11 -21.23 -2.91
C ILE A 102 10.17 -20.03 -3.15
N GLY A 103 8.96 -20.31 -3.66
CA GLY A 103 8.09 -19.30 -4.28
C GLY A 103 7.55 -19.68 -5.68
N GLU A 104 7.82 -20.89 -6.18
CA GLU A 104 7.17 -21.47 -7.36
C GLU A 104 5.66 -21.73 -7.14
N GLY A 105 4.91 -20.65 -7.04
CA GLY A 105 3.48 -20.61 -7.32
C GLY A 105 3.23 -19.63 -8.46
N LYS A 106 1.98 -19.51 -8.93
CA LYS A 106 1.61 -18.48 -9.92
C LYS A 106 2.23 -17.14 -9.50
N ALA A 107 3.17 -16.61 -10.28
CA ALA A 107 3.91 -15.39 -9.96
C ALA A 107 2.98 -14.18 -9.72
N ALA A 108 1.74 -14.27 -10.22
CA ALA A 108 0.67 -13.35 -9.92
C ALA A 108 -0.12 -13.81 -8.67
N PRO A 109 -0.26 -12.96 -7.64
CA PRO A 109 -1.15 -13.26 -6.52
C PRO A 109 -2.59 -13.43 -7.01
N LEU A 110 -3.37 -14.24 -6.29
CA LEU A 110 -4.81 -14.43 -6.56
C LEU A 110 -5.54 -13.08 -6.63
N ASN A 111 -6.43 -12.93 -7.63
CA ASN A 111 -7.29 -11.76 -7.75
C ASN A 111 -8.15 -11.60 -6.48
N LYS A 112 -8.57 -10.38 -6.13
CA LYS A 112 -9.43 -10.07 -4.97
C LYS A 112 -10.66 -11.00 -4.90
N LYS A 113 -11.33 -11.23 -6.04
CA LYS A 113 -12.49 -12.15 -6.14
C LYS A 113 -12.11 -13.60 -5.81
N GLN A 114 -10.96 -14.06 -6.31
CA GLN A 114 -10.46 -15.41 -6.05
C GLN A 114 -10.05 -15.59 -4.58
N ARG A 115 -9.39 -14.58 -3.98
CA ARG A 115 -9.07 -14.57 -2.55
C ARG A 115 -10.32 -14.64 -1.68
N LYS A 116 -11.36 -13.85 -2.00
CA LYS A 116 -12.63 -13.88 -1.25
C LYS A 116 -13.28 -15.26 -1.32
N ARG A 117 -13.31 -15.89 -2.50
CA ARG A 117 -13.82 -17.26 -2.68
C ARG A 117 -13.01 -18.28 -1.87
N ALA A 118 -11.67 -18.20 -1.91
CA ALA A 118 -10.79 -19.08 -1.13
C ALA A 118 -11.04 -18.93 0.38
N LEU A 119 -11.17 -17.69 0.88
CA LEU A 119 -11.47 -17.44 2.29
C LEU A 119 -12.85 -17.95 2.71
N GLN A 120 -13.86 -17.86 1.83
CA GLN A 120 -15.20 -18.41 2.10
C GLN A 120 -15.16 -19.94 2.22
N ILE A 121 -14.42 -20.61 1.34
CA ILE A 121 -14.24 -22.06 1.38
C ILE A 121 -13.54 -22.47 2.68
N GLU A 122 -12.44 -21.80 3.03
CA GLU A 122 -11.70 -22.09 4.27
C GLU A 122 -12.55 -21.82 5.52
N ARG A 123 -13.40 -20.79 5.52
CA ARG A 123 -14.34 -20.52 6.62
C ARG A 123 -15.28 -21.69 6.88
N MET A 124 -15.78 -22.36 5.84
CA MET A 124 -16.66 -23.53 5.97
C MET A 124 -15.87 -24.79 6.37
N ARG A 125 -14.61 -24.87 5.95
CA ARG A 125 -13.74 -26.03 6.16
C ARG A 125 -13.19 -26.13 7.58
N MET A 126 -12.76 -25.01 8.17
CA MET A 126 -12.18 -24.97 9.51
C MET A 126 -13.04 -25.64 10.60
N PRO A 127 -14.34 -25.37 10.73
CA PRO A 127 -15.16 -26.04 11.76
C PRO A 127 -15.24 -27.55 11.54
N MET A 128 -15.22 -28.04 10.30
CA MET A 128 -15.18 -29.47 10.01
C MET A 128 -13.88 -30.10 10.52
N ILE A 129 -12.73 -29.47 10.27
CA ILE A 129 -11.43 -29.92 10.81
C ILE A 129 -11.48 -29.97 12.34
N LEU A 130 -11.97 -28.90 12.98
CA LEU A 130 -12.02 -28.79 14.44
C LEU A 130 -12.98 -29.80 15.09
N SER A 131 -14.04 -30.22 14.39
CA SER A 131 -14.98 -31.24 14.88
C SER A 131 -14.43 -32.68 14.86
N THR A 132 -13.31 -32.93 14.18
CA THR A 132 -12.73 -34.27 14.12
C THR A 132 -11.98 -34.62 15.40
N PRO A 133 -12.15 -35.83 15.97
CA PRO A 133 -11.45 -36.23 17.19
C PRO A 133 -9.94 -36.33 17.00
N GLU A 134 -9.48 -36.66 15.78
CA GLU A 134 -8.07 -36.73 15.41
C GLU A 134 -7.36 -35.38 15.53
N PHE A 135 -8.09 -34.26 15.41
CA PHE A 135 -7.51 -32.93 15.55
C PHE A 135 -6.94 -32.70 16.95
N SER A 136 -7.57 -33.26 17.99
CA SER A 136 -7.10 -33.12 19.37
C SER A 136 -5.82 -33.91 19.64
N SER A 137 -5.60 -35.03 18.94
CA SER A 137 -4.41 -35.87 19.13
C SER A 137 -3.24 -35.39 18.26
N ASN A 138 -3.49 -35.05 17.00
CA ASN A 138 -2.46 -34.56 16.08
C ASN A 138 -3.01 -33.52 15.10
N PRO A 139 -3.07 -32.23 15.49
CA PRO A 139 -3.69 -31.18 14.69
C PRO A 139 -2.96 -30.97 13.35
N PHE A 140 -1.63 -31.08 13.34
CA PHE A 140 -0.83 -30.87 12.13
C PHE A 140 -1.06 -31.97 11.09
N GLN A 141 -1.16 -33.23 11.52
CA GLN A 141 -1.44 -34.34 10.63
C GLN A 141 -2.86 -34.25 10.07
N THR A 142 -3.86 -33.94 10.91
CA THR A 142 -5.25 -33.77 10.47
C THR A 142 -5.39 -32.63 9.45
N ILE A 143 -4.76 -31.47 9.70
CA ILE A 143 -4.74 -30.35 8.74
C ILE A 143 -4.10 -30.78 7.41
N ARG A 144 -2.97 -31.52 7.47
CA ARG A 144 -2.28 -32.02 6.28
C ARG A 144 -3.16 -32.95 5.45
N THR A 145 -3.77 -33.95 6.09
CA THR A 145 -4.68 -34.90 5.43
C THR A 145 -5.88 -34.18 4.81
N HIS A 146 -6.51 -33.27 5.57
CA HIS A 146 -7.63 -32.52 5.06
C HIS A 146 -7.22 -31.63 3.88
N ALA A 147 -6.02 -31.05 3.90
CA ALA A 147 -5.51 -30.23 2.79
C ALA A 147 -5.27 -31.07 1.53
N GLN A 148 -4.66 -32.25 1.69
CA GLN A 148 -4.43 -33.20 0.59
C GLN A 148 -5.73 -33.66 -0.07
N ASN A 149 -6.81 -33.84 0.71
CA ASN A 149 -8.11 -34.23 0.19
C ASN A 149 -8.83 -33.08 -0.54
N THR A 150 -8.59 -31.84 -0.12
CA THR A 150 -9.26 -30.65 -0.72
C THR A 150 -8.48 -29.98 -1.84
N LEU A 151 -7.15 -30.17 -1.93
CA LEU A 151 -6.37 -29.58 -3.01
C LEU A 151 -6.75 -30.22 -4.34
N VAL A 152 -7.21 -29.40 -5.28
CA VAL A 152 -7.42 -29.81 -6.68
C VAL A 152 -6.11 -30.38 -7.20
N LYS A 153 -6.08 -31.69 -7.49
CA LYS A 153 -4.97 -32.33 -8.17
C LYS A 153 -4.93 -31.76 -9.59
N HIS A 154 -3.95 -30.91 -9.87
CA HIS A 154 -3.69 -30.45 -11.23
C HIS A 154 -3.15 -31.64 -12.03
N VAL A 155 -4.04 -32.31 -12.77
CA VAL A 155 -3.63 -33.23 -13.83
C VAL A 155 -3.17 -32.35 -15.00
N PRO A 156 -1.93 -32.51 -15.51
CA PRO A 156 -1.51 -31.80 -16.70
C PRO A 156 -2.42 -32.20 -17.88
N PRO A 157 -2.80 -31.26 -18.77
CA PRO A 157 -3.50 -31.61 -19.99
C PRO A 157 -2.62 -32.60 -20.78
N GLN A 158 -3.20 -33.72 -21.19
CA GLN A 158 -2.55 -34.68 -22.09
C GLN A 158 -2.45 -34.12 -23.51
#